data_AF-N8WZZ9-F1
#
_entry.id   AF-N8WZZ9-F1
#
_cell.length_a   1.000
_cell.length_b   1.000
_cell.length_c   1.000
_cell.angle_alpha   90.00
_cell.angle_beta   90.00
_cell.angle_gamma   90.00
#
_symmetry.space_group_name_H-M   'P 1'
#
loop_
_entity.id
_entity.type
_entity.pdbx_description
1 polymer ?
#
loop_
_entity_poly.entity_id
_entity_poly.type
_entity_poly.pdbx_seq_one_letter_code
_entity_poly.pdbx_strand_id
1 'polypeptide(L)'
;MPDKYEEEARLLLQDALQDPLVRIPGSLKPAYFSYHKQLTVKYLLQVNLFAQVAYASYTLADILVLNDIMNLLILTKLGYTLVILLITIWMYHFYRNLPVFDLLLPTSIIGASAIWFFNLNQSESPHTLIYQYASLVFIVLANLCVQIRFWPN
;
A
#
# COMPACT_ATOMS: atom_id res chain seq x y z
N MET A 1 1.72 3.20 39.74
CA MET A 1 0.30 3.36 40.11
C MET A 1 -0.45 3.55 38.81
N PRO A 2 -1.50 2.77 38.50
CA PRO A 2 -2.34 3.07 37.35
C PRO A 2 -2.88 4.49 37.52
N ASP A 3 -2.83 5.27 36.46
CA ASP A 3 -3.29 6.65 36.49
C ASP A 3 -4.79 6.66 36.81
N LYS A 4 -5.30 7.58 37.62
CA LYS A 4 -6.73 7.66 37.99
C LYS A 4 -7.65 7.65 36.75
N TYR A 5 -7.11 8.15 35.64
CA TYR A 5 -7.71 8.18 34.32
C TYR A 5 -7.93 6.77 33.72
N GLU A 6 -7.04 5.81 33.98
CA GLU A 6 -7.16 4.43 33.50
C GLU A 6 -8.25 3.65 34.24
N GLU A 7 -8.43 3.90 35.54
CA GLU A 7 -9.50 3.28 36.34
C GLU A 7 -10.89 3.76 35.90
N GLU A 8 -11.07 5.07 35.69
CA GLU A 8 -12.33 5.64 35.17
C GLU A 8 -12.64 5.15 33.76
N ALA A 9 -11.64 5.09 32.86
CA ALA A 9 -11.82 4.57 31.52
C ALA A 9 -12.20 3.07 31.52
N ARG A 10 -11.61 2.28 32.43
CA ARG A 10 -11.94 0.86 32.57
C ARG A 10 -13.38 0.66 33.05
N LEU A 11 -13.85 1.43 34.02
CA LEU A 11 -15.23 1.35 34.50
C LEU A 11 -16.23 1.70 33.39
N LEU A 12 -15.96 2.76 32.62
CA LEU A 12 -16.77 3.15 31.46
C LEU A 12 -16.83 2.06 30.37
N LEU A 13 -15.71 1.39 30.11
CA LEU A 13 -15.67 0.27 29.16
C LEU A 13 -16.42 -0.94 29.69
N GLN A 14 -16.31 -1.23 30.99
CA GLN A 14 -16.93 -2.40 31.62
C GLN A 14 -18.46 -2.26 31.72
N ASP A 15 -18.95 -1.05 31.93
CA ASP A 15 -20.38 -0.71 31.85
C ASP A 15 -20.89 -0.82 30.41
N ALA A 16 -20.16 -0.25 29.45
CA ALA A 16 -20.53 -0.30 28.04
C ALA A 16 -20.56 -1.75 27.49
N LEU A 17 -19.60 -2.60 27.89
CA LEU A 17 -19.50 -4.00 27.43
C LEU A 17 -20.66 -4.90 27.90
N GLN A 18 -21.53 -4.45 28.80
CA GLN A 18 -22.74 -5.19 29.18
C GLN A 18 -23.77 -5.23 28.05
N ASP A 19 -23.70 -4.31 27.09
CA ASP A 19 -24.52 -4.31 25.88
C ASP A 19 -23.70 -4.84 24.68
N PRO A 20 -24.11 -5.96 24.05
CA PRO A 20 -23.41 -6.51 22.88
C PRO A 20 -23.45 -5.61 21.64
N LEU A 21 -24.31 -4.59 21.61
CA LEU A 21 -24.42 -3.62 20.52
C LEU A 21 -23.84 -2.24 20.87
N VAL A 22 -23.13 -2.12 22.00
CA VAL A 22 -22.63 -0.82 22.45
C VAL A 22 -21.64 -0.21 21.47
N ARG A 23 -21.78 1.08 21.24
CA ARG A 23 -20.82 1.88 20.48
C ARG A 23 -19.74 2.40 21.43
N ILE A 24 -18.55 2.65 20.89
CA ILE A 24 -17.42 3.22 21.65
C ILE A 24 -17.88 4.50 22.37
N PRO A 25 -17.69 4.61 23.71
CA PRO A 25 -18.06 5.79 24.49
C PRO A 25 -17.46 7.06 23.91
N GLY A 26 -18.23 8.16 23.90
CA GLY A 26 -17.83 9.42 23.27
C GLY A 26 -16.49 9.98 23.75
N SER A 27 -16.18 9.81 25.04
CA SER A 27 -14.91 10.23 25.65
C SER A 27 -13.69 9.43 25.16
N LEU A 28 -13.88 8.16 24.78
CA LEU A 28 -12.82 7.26 24.33
C LEU A 28 -12.66 7.24 22.80
N LYS A 29 -13.64 7.74 22.04
CA LYS A 29 -13.57 7.83 20.57
C LYS A 29 -12.31 8.54 20.06
N PRO A 30 -11.89 9.71 20.56
CA PRO A 30 -10.70 10.40 20.06
C PRO A 30 -9.41 9.59 20.27
N ALA A 31 -9.29 8.92 21.43
CA ALA A 31 -8.16 8.07 21.77
C ALA A 31 -8.12 6.82 20.88
N TYR A 32 -9.28 6.16 20.70
CA TYR A 32 -9.43 5.02 19.81
C TYR A 32 -9.07 5.37 18.36
N PHE A 33 -9.57 6.50 17.85
CA PHE A 33 -9.30 6.94 16.50
C PHE A 33 -7.83 7.30 16.27
N SER A 34 -7.19 7.93 17.26
CA SER A 34 -5.75 8.23 17.22
C SER A 34 -4.91 6.95 17.17
N TYR A 35 -5.25 5.96 17.99
CA TYR A 35 -4.60 4.65 17.99
C TYR A 35 -4.81 3.91 16.67
N HIS A 36 -6.04 3.87 16.16
CA HIS A 36 -6.37 3.21 14.91
C HIS A 36 -5.67 3.87 13.71
N LYS A 37 -5.57 5.20 13.69
CA LYS A 37 -4.84 5.95 12.68
C LYS A 37 -3.36 5.53 12.66
N GLN A 38 -2.71 5.46 13.82
CA GLN A 38 -1.30 5.05 13.90
C GLN A 38 -1.10 3.60 13.43
N LEU A 39 -1.99 2.69 13.81
CA LEU A 39 -1.93 1.29 13.37
C LEU A 39 -2.10 1.19 11.85
N THR A 40 -3.05 1.94 11.29
CA THR A 40 -3.35 1.94 9.85
C THR A 40 -2.18 2.47 9.03
N VAL A 41 -1.54 3.57 9.45
CA VAL A 41 -0.35 4.10 8.75
C VAL A 41 0.78 3.06 8.72
N LYS A 42 1.03 2.37 9.83
CA LYS A 42 2.06 1.32 9.89
C LYS A 42 1.73 0.15 8.97
N TYR A 43 0.46 -0.27 8.96
CA TYR A 43 -0.01 -1.33 8.06
C TYR A 43 0.16 -0.95 6.59
N LEU A 44 -0.28 0.26 6.20
CA LEU A 44 -0.11 0.75 4.83
C LEU A 44 1.36 0.84 4.42
N LEU A 45 2.26 1.19 5.34
CA LEU A 45 3.71 1.22 5.07
C LEU A 45 4.21 -0.18 4.74
N GLN A 46 3.84 -1.18 5.56
CA GLN A 46 4.22 -2.57 5.34
C GLN A 46 3.72 -3.09 4.00
N VAL A 47 2.45 -2.81 3.66
CA VAL A 47 1.87 -3.22 2.37
C VAL A 47 2.58 -2.57 1.19
N ASN A 48 2.87 -1.26 1.26
CA ASN A 48 3.60 -0.56 0.19
C ASN A 48 5.01 -1.12 0.00
N LEU A 49 5.74 -1.38 1.09
CA LEU A 49 7.08 -1.98 1.02
C LEU A 49 7.02 -3.39 0.43
N PHE A 50 6.04 -4.20 0.83
CA PHE A 50 5.87 -5.56 0.30
C PHE A 50 5.55 -5.54 -1.20
N ALA A 51 4.71 -4.59 -1.64
CA ALA A 51 4.40 -4.41 -3.05
C ALA A 51 5.63 -4.01 -3.88
N GLN A 52 6.49 -3.13 -3.34
CA GLN A 52 7.75 -2.73 -4.00
C GLN A 52 8.73 -3.90 -4.10
N VAL A 53 8.88 -4.70 -3.04
CA VAL A 53 9.72 -5.91 -3.06
C VAL A 53 9.18 -6.93 -4.06
N ALA A 54 7.86 -7.15 -4.07
CA ALA A 54 7.22 -8.04 -5.03
C ALA A 54 7.48 -7.58 -6.48
N TYR A 55 7.28 -6.29 -6.76
CA TYR A 55 7.54 -5.71 -8.08
C TYR A 55 9.01 -5.84 -8.50
N ALA A 56 9.96 -5.55 -7.58
CA ALA A 56 11.38 -5.73 -7.84
C ALA A 56 11.72 -7.20 -8.13
N SER A 57 11.20 -8.15 -7.34
CA SER A 57 11.44 -9.57 -7.53
C SER A 57 10.92 -10.09 -8.88
N TYR A 58 9.80 -9.54 -9.36
CA TYR A 58 9.23 -9.89 -10.66
C TYR A 58 10.14 -9.52 -11.84
N THR A 59 11.00 -8.52 -11.68
CA THR A 59 12.01 -8.13 -12.68
C THR A 59 12.89 -9.32 -13.06
N LEU A 60 13.16 -10.26 -12.15
CA LEU A 60 13.92 -11.47 -12.46
C LEU A 60 13.20 -12.36 -13.50
N ALA A 61 11.88 -12.52 -13.36
CA ALA A 61 11.08 -13.26 -14.32
C ALA A 61 11.05 -12.53 -15.66
N ASP A 62 10.94 -11.20 -15.64
CA ASP A 62 10.87 -10.39 -16.86
C ASP A 62 12.17 -10.40 -17.67
N ILE A 63 13.34 -10.47 -17.01
CA ILE A 63 14.64 -10.58 -17.68
C ILE A 63 14.75 -11.88 -18.48
N LEU A 64 14.20 -12.99 -17.97
CA LEU A 64 14.20 -14.27 -18.68
C LEU A 64 13.34 -14.23 -19.95
N VAL A 65 12.34 -13.35 -19.98
CA VAL A 65 11.36 -13.23 -21.07
C VAL A 65 11.79 -12.21 -22.11
N LEU A 66 12.28 -11.05 -21.66
CA LEU A 66 12.64 -9.88 -22.47
C LEU A 66 14.15 -9.65 -22.40
N ASN A 67 14.89 -10.62 -22.92
CA ASN A 67 16.35 -10.64 -22.84
C ASN A 67 17.02 -9.58 -23.75
N ASP A 68 16.30 -9.15 -24.80
CA ASP A 68 16.69 -8.11 -25.75
C ASP A 68 16.82 -6.73 -25.10
N ILE A 69 15.99 -6.41 -24.12
CA ILE A 69 15.95 -5.10 -23.44
C ILE A 69 16.36 -5.15 -21.96
N MET A 70 17.10 -6.19 -21.56
CA MET A 70 17.43 -6.45 -20.15
C MET A 70 17.96 -5.21 -19.40
N ASN A 71 18.92 -4.47 -19.97
CA ASN A 71 19.52 -3.30 -19.32
C ASN A 71 18.49 -2.17 -19.09
N LEU A 72 17.65 -1.90 -20.09
CA LEU A 72 16.60 -0.87 -20.01
C LEU A 72 15.52 -1.27 -19.00
N LEU A 73 15.14 -2.55 -19.02
CA LEU A 73 14.16 -3.12 -18.11
C LEU A 73 14.60 -3.00 -16.64
N ILE A 74 15.84 -3.40 -16.34
CA ILE A 74 16.42 -3.30 -15.00
C ILE A 74 16.46 -1.84 -14.56
N LEU A 75 16.97 -0.94 -15.41
CA LEU A 75 17.13 0.47 -15.07
C LEU A 75 15.79 1.14 -14.77
N THR A 76 14.79 0.94 -15.62
CA THR A 76 13.48 1.56 -15.48
C THR A 76 12.69 0.99 -14.30
N LYS A 77 12.67 -0.33 -14.12
CA LYS A 77 11.93 -0.96 -13.01
C LYS A 77 12.57 -0.71 -11.65
N LEU A 78 13.88 -0.91 -11.51
CA LEU A 78 14.57 -0.65 -10.25
C LEU A 78 14.65 0.84 -9.94
N GLY A 79 14.87 1.68 -10.96
CA GLY A 79 14.84 3.14 -10.81
C GLY A 79 13.49 3.62 -10.28
N TYR A 80 12.39 3.13 -10.87
CA TYR A 80 11.05 3.46 -10.39
C TYR A 80 10.77 2.95 -8.98
N THR A 81 11.15 1.70 -8.70
CA THR A 81 10.98 1.10 -7.37
C THR A 81 11.70 1.93 -6.31
N LEU A 82 12.94 2.36 -6.60
CA LEU A 82 13.73 3.20 -5.72
C LEU A 82 13.05 4.56 -5.48
N VAL A 83 12.54 5.21 -6.53
CA VAL A 83 11.82 6.48 -6.41
C VAL A 83 10.57 6.33 -5.54
N ILE A 84 9.74 5.31 -5.78
CA ILE A 84 8.54 5.05 -4.98
C ILE A 84 8.88 4.70 -3.54
N LEU A 85 9.96 3.95 -3.29
CA LEU A 85 10.44 3.64 -1.95
C LEU A 85 10.83 4.92 -1.19
N LEU A 86 11.58 5.81 -1.82
CA LEU A 86 11.96 7.11 -1.24
C LEU A 86 10.73 7.96 -0.94
N ILE A 87 9.76 8.03 -1.85
CA ILE A 87 8.49 8.75 -1.64
C ILE A 87 7.73 8.15 -0.45
N THR A 88 7.66 6.82 -0.36
CA THR A 88 6.96 6.11 0.72
C THR A 88 7.56 6.43 2.08
N ILE A 89 8.90 6.39 2.20
CA ILE A 89 9.62 6.72 3.44
C ILE A 89 9.44 8.20 3.79
N TRP A 90 9.56 9.09 2.81
CA TRP A 90 9.38 10.52 3.01
C TRP A 90 7.97 10.87 3.49
N MET A 91 6.93 10.31 2.86
CA MET A 91 5.55 10.51 3.27
C MET A 91 5.26 9.99 4.68
N TYR A 92 5.86 8.84 5.06
CA TYR A 92 5.72 8.27 6.40
C TYR A 92 6.33 9.17 7.49
N HIS A 93 7.45 9.84 7.18
CA HIS A 93 8.15 10.68 8.15
C HIS A 93 7.54 12.10 8.24
N PHE A 94 7.26 12.75 7.11
CA PHE A 94 6.90 14.17 7.08
C PHE A 94 5.40 14.46 6.94
N TYR A 95 4.65 13.69 6.16
CA TYR A 95 3.29 14.10 5.74
C TYR A 95 2.19 13.44 6.60
N ARG A 96 2.33 12.15 6.95
CA ARG A 96 1.41 11.35 7.81
C ARG A 96 -0.11 11.53 7.54
N ASN A 97 -0.48 12.02 6.36
CA ASN A 97 -1.86 12.15 5.93
C ASN A 97 -2.35 10.81 5.40
N LEU A 98 -3.25 10.19 6.17
CA LEU A 98 -3.78 8.86 5.91
C LEU A 98 -4.36 8.70 4.49
N PRO A 99 -5.19 9.64 3.96
CA PRO A 99 -5.80 9.47 2.64
C PRO A 99 -4.79 9.47 1.49
N VAL A 100 -3.77 10.33 1.59
CA VAL A 100 -2.73 10.42 0.55
C VAL A 100 -1.82 9.19 0.60
N PHE A 101 -1.55 8.68 1.80
CA PHE A 101 -0.77 7.46 1.98
C PHE A 101 -1.51 6.21 1.47
N ASP A 102 -2.84 6.19 1.59
CA ASP A 102 -3.69 5.14 1.02
C ASP A 102 -3.69 5.18 -0.53
N LEU A 103 -3.68 6.40 -1.10
CA LEU A 103 -3.60 6.59 -2.55
C LEU A 103 -2.22 6.25 -3.16
N LEU A 104 -1.17 6.19 -2.34
CA LEU A 104 0.19 5.95 -2.83
C LEU A 104 0.29 4.60 -3.56
N LEU A 105 -0.29 3.55 -2.98
CA LEU A 105 -0.27 2.21 -3.54
C LEU A 105 -0.92 2.16 -4.94
N PRO A 106 -2.20 2.54 -5.16
CA PRO A 106 -2.81 2.53 -6.49
C PRO A 106 -2.07 3.42 -7.49
N THR A 107 -1.57 4.58 -7.07
CA THR A 107 -0.82 5.46 -7.96
C THR A 107 0.50 4.82 -8.40
N SER A 108 1.19 4.12 -7.48
CA SER A 108 2.42 3.39 -7.79
C SER A 108 2.18 2.22 -8.75
N ILE A 109 1.02 1.56 -8.64
CA ILE A 109 0.62 0.46 -9.53
C ILE A 109 0.38 0.96 -10.95
N ILE A 110 -0.31 2.10 -11.10
CA ILE A 110 -0.55 2.72 -12.41
C ILE A 110 0.78 3.08 -13.07
N GLY A 111 1.71 3.70 -12.33
CA GLY A 111 3.03 4.05 -12.85
C GLY A 111 3.88 2.83 -13.19
N ALA A 112 3.89 1.80 -12.35
CA ALA A 112 4.56 0.53 -12.63
C ALA A 112 4.02 -0.12 -13.92
N SER A 113 2.71 -0.08 -14.11
CA SER A 113 2.05 -0.59 -15.32
C SER A 113 2.45 0.21 -16.56
N ALA A 114 2.49 1.54 -16.47
CA ALA A 114 2.95 2.40 -17.56
C ALA A 114 4.40 2.11 -17.95
N ILE A 115 5.29 1.92 -16.98
CA ILE A 115 6.69 1.54 -17.23
C ILE A 115 6.79 0.16 -17.89
N TRP A 116 5.97 -0.79 -17.43
CA TRP A 116 5.91 -2.10 -18.04
C TRP A 116 5.49 -2.05 -19.52
N PHE A 117 4.41 -1.32 -19.83
CA PHE A 117 3.98 -1.13 -21.21
C PHE A 117 5.02 -0.38 -22.05
N PHE A 118 5.70 0.61 -21.47
CA PHE A 118 6.79 1.31 -22.15
C PHE A 118 7.91 0.34 -22.54
N ASN A 119 8.38 -0.49 -21.61
CA ASN A 119 9.41 -1.49 -21.88
C ASN A 119 8.95 -2.52 -22.92
N LEU A 120 7.72 -3.02 -22.83
CA LEU A 120 7.17 -3.96 -23.81
C LEU A 120 7.17 -3.39 -25.24
N ASN A 121 6.84 -2.10 -25.40
CA ASN A 121 6.87 -1.46 -26.72
C ASN A 121 8.28 -1.28 -27.30
N GLN A 122 9.32 -1.35 -26.47
CA GLN A 122 10.71 -1.29 -26.93
C GLN A 122 11.29 -2.68 -27.24
N SER A 123 10.61 -3.76 -26.85
CA SER A 123 11.07 -5.12 -27.08
C SER A 123 10.59 -5.67 -28.42
N GLU A 124 11.48 -6.32 -29.16
CA GLU A 124 11.16 -7.04 -30.40
C GLU A 124 10.80 -8.52 -30.14
N SER A 125 10.61 -8.90 -28.88
CA SER A 125 10.32 -10.29 -28.50
C SER A 125 9.01 -10.78 -29.12
N PRO A 126 8.97 -12.02 -29.67
CA PRO A 126 7.74 -12.61 -30.22
C PRO A 126 6.66 -12.85 -29.14
N HIS A 127 7.03 -12.76 -27.86
CA HIS A 127 6.13 -12.98 -26.72
C HIS A 127 5.43 -11.70 -26.24
N THR A 128 5.71 -10.53 -26.82
CA THR A 128 5.20 -9.22 -26.37
C THR A 128 3.67 -9.21 -26.26
N LEU A 129 2.94 -9.75 -27.23
CA LEU A 129 1.46 -9.79 -27.20
C LEU A 129 0.92 -10.62 -26.03
N ILE A 130 1.50 -11.79 -25.74
CA ILE A 130 1.07 -12.66 -24.64
C ILE A 130 1.25 -11.93 -23.29
N TYR A 131 2.36 -11.23 -23.12
CA TYR A 131 2.68 -10.49 -21.90
C TYR A 131 1.86 -9.20 -21.74
N GLN A 132 1.44 -8.60 -22.84
CA GLN A 132 0.52 -7.45 -22.85
C GLN A 132 -0.89 -7.85 -22.35
N TYR A 133 -1.31 -9.09 -22.57
CA TYR A 133 -2.54 -9.63 -21.98
C TYR A 133 -2.35 -10.05 -20.52
N ALA A 134 -1.19 -10.62 -20.16
CA ALA A 134 -0.90 -11.01 -18.79
C ALA A 134 -0.82 -9.81 -17.82
N SER A 135 -0.36 -8.65 -18.31
CA SER A 135 -0.26 -7.42 -17.50
C SER A 135 -1.62 -6.88 -17.03
N LEU A 136 -2.71 -7.13 -17.76
CA LEU A 136 -4.07 -6.79 -17.32
C LEU A 136 -4.44 -7.50 -16.02
N VAL A 137 -3.99 -8.74 -15.84
CA VAL A 137 -4.23 -9.52 -14.61
C VAL A 137 -3.51 -8.90 -13.42
N PHE A 138 -2.29 -8.40 -13.62
CA PHE A 138 -1.55 -7.67 -12.58
C PHE A 138 -2.22 -6.36 -12.21
N ILE A 139 -2.72 -5.59 -13.18
CA ILE A 139 -3.46 -4.35 -12.94
C ILE A 139 -4.74 -4.63 -12.13
N VAL A 140 -5.48 -5.68 -12.47
CA VAL A 140 -6.71 -6.05 -11.75
C VAL A 140 -6.42 -6.52 -10.33
N LEU A 141 -5.43 -7.41 -10.14
CA LEU A 141 -5.03 -7.89 -8.81
C LEU A 141 -4.55 -6.76 -7.91
N ALA A 142 -3.79 -5.82 -8.47
CA ALA A 142 -3.27 -4.69 -7.75
C ALA A 142 -4.37 -3.68 -7.35
N ASN A 143 -5.42 -3.52 -8.17
CA ASN A 143 -6.62 -2.75 -7.79
C ASN A 143 -7.48 -3.45 -6.73
N LEU A 144 -7.49 -4.79 -6.68
CA LEU A 144 -8.21 -5.57 -5.66
C LEU A 144 -7.59 -5.40 -4.25
N CYS A 145 -6.30 -5.05 -4.18
CA CYS A 145 -5.60 -4.74 -2.94
C CYS A 145 -5.93 -3.34 -2.40
N VAL A 146 -6.62 -2.47 -3.16
CA VAL A 146 -7.08 -1.16 -2.69
C VAL A 146 -8.31 -1.37 -1.82
N GLN A 147 -8.10 -1.66 -0.53
CA GLN A 147 -9.17 -1.60 0.45
C GLN A 147 -9.63 -0.15 0.62
N ILE A 148 -10.73 0.23 -0.04
CA ILE A 148 -11.40 1.51 0.22
C ILE A 148 -11.98 1.45 1.63
N ARG A 149 -11.22 1.95 2.62
CA ARG A 149 -11.70 2.11 3.99
C ARG A 149 -12.41 3.46 4.10
N PHE A 150 -13.73 3.45 3.86
CA PHE A 150 -14.58 4.58 4.21
C PHE A 150 -14.54 4.79 5.73
N TRP A 151 -13.82 5.81 6.17
CA TRP A 151 -13.94 6.29 7.55
C TRP A 151 -15.17 7.19 7.62
N PRO A 152 -16.10 6.97 8.58
CA PRO A 152 -17.15 7.93 8.83
C PRO A 152 -16.52 9.20 9.43
N ASN A 153 -16.80 10.35 8.78
CA ASN A 153 -16.53 11.68 9.31
C ASN A 153 -17.30 11.93 10.61
#